data_AF-Q58YX2-F1
#
_entry.id   AF-Q58YX2-F1
#
_cell.length_a   1.000
_cell.length_b   1.000
_cell.length_c   1.000
_cell.angle_alpha   90.00
_cell.angle_beta   90.00
_cell.angle_gamma   90.00
#
_symmetry.space_group_name_H-M   'P 1'
#
loop_
_entity.id
_entity.type
_entity.pdbx_description
1 polymer ?
#
loop_
_entity_poly.entity_id
_entity_poly.type
_entity_poly.pdbx_seq_one_letter_code
_entity_poly.pdbx_strand_id
1 'polypeptide(L)'
;MIDVHSHIIFDVDDGPKSIEDSRALLLEAYDQGIRTIVSTSHRRQGMFETPEDKIAENFRAVQKIARDIADDLTILYGAEIYYTQDIINKLEKKTFPTLNG
;
A
#
# COMPACT_ATOMS: atom_id res chain seq x y z
N MET A 1 -3.76 8.89 14.50
CA MET A 1 -2.79 9.48 13.55
C MET A 1 -3.07 8.95 12.13
N ILE A 2 -2.68 9.70 11.10
CA ILE A 2 -2.73 9.24 9.71
C ILE A 2 -1.29 9.04 9.22
N ASP A 3 -0.97 7.83 8.78
CA ASP A 3 0.26 7.52 8.08
C ASP A 3 0.00 7.56 6.57
N VAL A 4 0.76 8.38 5.84
CA VAL A 4 0.55 8.63 4.41
C VAL A 4 1.56 7.91 3.53
N HIS A 5 2.54 7.22 4.12
CA HIS A 5 3.58 6.53 3.37
C HIS A 5 3.96 5.24 4.08
N SER A 6 3.59 4.10 3.50
CA SER A 6 3.81 2.80 4.12
C SER A 6 3.89 1.67 3.09
N HIS A 7 4.66 0.65 3.43
CA HIS A 7 4.77 -0.60 2.67
C HIS A 7 4.14 -1.70 3.52
N ILE A 8 2.83 -1.91 3.35
CA ILE A 8 2.04 -2.87 4.14
C ILE A 8 1.42 -3.98 3.30
N ILE A 9 1.57 -3.93 1.97
CA ILE A 9 1.09 -4.98 1.07
C ILE A 9 2.18 -6.03 0.95
N PHE A 10 1.83 -7.29 1.19
CA PHE A 10 2.77 -8.39 1.07
C PHE A 10 3.07 -8.77 -0.39
N ASP A 11 4.30 -9.24 -0.63
CA ASP A 11 4.72 -9.88 -1.88
C ASP A 11 4.58 -8.98 -3.12
N VAL A 12 4.76 -7.67 -2.97
CA VAL A 12 4.69 -6.69 -4.07
C VAL A 12 5.92 -5.78 -4.21
N ASP A 13 6.66 -5.54 -3.14
CA ASP A 13 7.87 -4.72 -3.13
C ASP A 13 8.83 -5.20 -2.02
N ASP A 14 9.62 -4.29 -1.45
CA ASP A 14 10.52 -4.53 -0.33
C ASP A 14 9.86 -4.47 1.06
N GLY A 15 8.54 -4.35 1.11
CA GLY A 15 7.75 -4.48 2.32
C GLY A 15 7.58 -5.93 2.79
N PRO A 16 6.43 -6.27 3.39
CA PRO A 16 6.12 -7.61 3.90
C PRO A 16 6.31 -8.72 2.86
N LYS A 17 6.83 -9.87 3.28
CA LYS A 17 6.95 -11.04 2.40
C LYS A 17 5.73 -11.95 2.46
N SER A 18 5.01 -11.91 3.58
CA SER A 18 3.86 -12.75 3.86
C SER A 18 2.67 -11.94 4.36
N ILE A 19 1.49 -12.54 4.28
CA ILE A 19 0.27 -11.95 4.82
C ILE A 19 0.36 -11.81 6.36
N GLU A 20 1.08 -12.71 7.02
CA GLU A 20 1.38 -12.66 8.46
C GLU A 20 2.26 -11.45 8.82
N ASP A 21 3.29 -11.16 8.01
CA ASP A 21 4.15 -9.98 8.18
C ASP A 21 3.33 -8.69 8.06
N SER A 22 2.41 -8.63 7.10
CA SER A 22 1.50 -7.48 6.94
C SER A 22 0.62 -7.30 8.17
N ARG A 23 0.07 -8.39 8.70
CA ARG A 23 -0.73 -8.36 9.93
C ARG A 23 0.08 -7.86 11.12
N ALA A 24 1.33 -8.30 11.26
CA ALA A 24 2.22 -7.86 12.34
C ALA A 24 2.51 -6.35 12.25
N LEU A 25 2.80 -5.83 11.04
CA LEU A 25 2.99 -4.38 10.84
C LEU A 25 1.74 -3.56 11.18
N LEU A 26 0.56 -4.03 10.78
CA LEU A 26 -0.69 -3.34 11.09
C LEU A 26 -1.00 -3.31 12.59
N LEU A 27 -0.70 -4.39 13.32
CA LEU A 27 -0.86 -4.44 14.78
C LEU A 27 0.07 -3.43 15.47
N GLU A 28 1.33 -3.39 15.07
CA GLU A 28 2.32 -2.44 15.60
C GLU A 28 1.92 -0.99 15.30
N ALA A 29 1.54 -0.69 14.06
CA ALA A 29 1.07 0.64 13.68
C ALA A 29 -0.15 1.08 14.52
N TYR A 30 -1.08 0.16 14.77
CA TYR A 30 -2.26 0.43 15.59
C TYR A 30 -1.91 0.71 17.05
N ASP A 31 -0.96 -0.04 17.63
CA ASP A 31 -0.45 0.15 18.99
C ASP A 31 0.21 1.53 19.16
N GLN A 32 0.89 2.02 18.11
CA GLN A 32 1.45 3.36 18.03
C GLN A 32 0.40 4.48 17.85
N GLY A 33 -0.89 4.16 17.78
CA GLY A 33 -1.97 5.13 17.66
C GLY A 33 -2.31 5.55 16.23
N ILE A 34 -1.83 4.82 15.22
CA ILE A 34 -2.24 5.02 13.82
C ILE A 34 -3.65 4.44 13.63
N ARG A 35 -4.49 5.18 12.91
CA ARG A 35 -5.89 4.80 12.62
C ARG A 35 -6.23 4.88 11.14
N THR A 36 -5.40 5.56 10.36
CA THR A 36 -5.52 5.55 8.90
C THR A 36 -4.15 5.39 8.31
N ILE A 37 -4.02 4.45 7.37
CA ILE A 37 -2.78 4.20 6.64
C ILE A 37 -3.08 4.31 5.15
N VAL A 38 -2.30 5.11 4.42
CA VAL A 38 -2.26 5.05 2.96
C VAL A 38 -1.15 4.08 2.56
N SER A 39 -1.53 3.00 1.88
CA SER A 39 -0.58 2.03 1.36
C SER A 39 0.09 2.61 0.12
N THR A 40 1.40 2.78 0.15
CA THR A 40 2.18 3.43 -0.93
C THR A 40 3.28 2.51 -1.46
N SER A 41 2.96 1.23 -1.70
CA SER A 41 3.92 0.30 -2.30
C SER A 41 4.55 0.82 -3.60
N HIS A 42 5.79 0.43 -3.85
CA HIS A 42 6.62 0.98 -4.90
C HIS A 42 6.08 0.74 -6.32
N ARG A 43 6.11 1.80 -7.14
CA ARG A 43 6.09 1.76 -8.61
C ARG A 43 7.41 2.31 -9.11
N ARG A 44 8.37 1.43 -9.38
CA ARG A 44 9.74 1.81 -9.75
C ARG A 44 10.24 0.99 -10.93
N GLN A 45 10.31 1.63 -12.10
CA GLN A 45 10.79 1.00 -13.32
C GLN A 45 12.20 0.42 -13.13
N GLY A 46 12.40 -0.83 -13.54
CA GLY A 46 13.66 -1.56 -13.41
C GLY A 46 13.97 -2.11 -12.01
N MET A 47 13.04 -2.01 -11.04
CA MET A 47 13.25 -2.56 -9.68
C MET A 47 11.97 -3.15 -9.06
N PHE A 48 10.87 -2.39 -9.05
CA PHE A 48 9.58 -2.80 -8.48
C PHE A 48 8.48 -2.59 -9.53
N GLU A 49 8.27 -3.63 -10.34
CA GLU A 49 7.33 -3.66 -11.48
C GLU A 49 6.23 -4.70 -11.28
N THR A 50 5.83 -4.92 -10.02
CA THR A 50 4.74 -5.83 -9.71
C THR A 50 3.46 -5.38 -10.42
N PRO A 51 2.74 -6.29 -11.12
CA PRO A 51 1.50 -5.94 -11.81
C PRO A 51 0.44 -5.32 -10.88
N GLU A 52 -0.23 -4.25 -11.35
CA GLU A 52 -1.22 -3.49 -10.55
C GLU A 52 -2.39 -4.36 -10.08
N ASP A 53 -2.79 -5.37 -10.85
CA ASP A 53 -3.81 -6.35 -10.47
C ASP A 53 -3.38 -7.19 -9.27
N LYS A 54 -2.12 -7.65 -9.24
CA LYS A 54 -1.54 -8.34 -8.07
C LYS A 54 -1.48 -7.42 -6.84
N ILE A 55 -1.05 -6.16 -7.02
CA ILE A 55 -1.01 -5.19 -5.92
C ILE A 55 -2.42 -4.94 -5.36
N ALA A 56 -3.40 -4.75 -6.24
CA ALA A 56 -4.79 -4.53 -5.85
C ALA A 56 -5.43 -5.75 -5.18
N GLU A 57 -5.09 -6.97 -5.61
CA GLU A 57 -5.52 -8.21 -4.96
C GLU A 57 -4.97 -8.30 -3.53
N ASN A 58 -3.65 -8.19 -3.36
CA ASN A 58 -3.02 -8.28 -2.05
C ASN A 58 -3.44 -7.13 -1.13
N PHE A 59 -3.66 -5.93 -1.67
CA PHE A 59 -4.24 -4.80 -0.93
C PHE A 59 -5.61 -5.13 -0.34
N ARG A 60 -6.52 -5.79 -1.09
CA ARG A 60 -7.84 -6.19 -0.56
C ARG A 60 -7.72 -7.19 0.58
N ALA A 61 -6.73 -8.09 0.51
CA ALA A 61 -6.43 -9.01 1.60
C ALA A 61 -5.97 -8.25 2.85
N VAL A 62 -5.07 -7.28 2.71
CA VAL A 62 -4.60 -6.41 3.80
C VAL A 62 -5.73 -5.58 4.39
N GLN A 63 -6.63 -5.02 3.57
CA GLN A 63 -7.84 -4.33 4.05
C GLN A 63 -8.74 -5.24 4.90
N LYS A 64 -8.84 -6.53 4.56
CA LYS A 64 -9.60 -7.49 5.35
C LYS A 64 -8.93 -7.72 6.71
N ILE A 65 -7.61 -7.90 6.74
CA ILE A 65 -6.85 -8.04 7.99
C ILE A 65 -7.01 -6.82 8.89
N ALA A 66 -6.97 -5.61 8.33
CA ALA A 66 -7.15 -4.38 9.10
C ALA A 66 -8.51 -4.34 9.82
N ARG A 67 -9.59 -4.75 9.15
CA ARG A 67 -10.92 -4.90 9.75
C ARG A 67 -10.96 -5.97 10.85
N ASP A 68 -10.18 -7.04 10.70
CA ASP A 68 -10.06 -8.09 11.72
C ASP A 68 -9.22 -7.62 12.93
N ILE A 69 -8.40 -6.56 12.80
CA ILE A 69 -7.58 -5.97 13.87
C ILE A 69 -8.39 -4.98 14.71
N ALA A 70 -9.04 -4.01 14.06
CA ALA A 70 -9.84 -2.98 14.74
C ALA A 70 -10.83 -2.31 13.78
N ASP A 71 -12.01 -1.97 14.29
CA ASP A 71 -13.08 -1.33 13.51
C ASP A 71 -12.70 0.09 13.03
N ASP A 72 -11.81 0.78 13.74
CA ASP A 72 -11.35 2.13 13.44
C ASP A 72 -10.00 2.18 12.70
N LEU A 73 -9.44 1.03 12.29
CA LEU A 73 -8.24 0.96 11.44
C LEU A 73 -8.63 0.98 9.95
N THR A 74 -8.40 2.12 9.31
CA THR A 74 -8.71 2.34 7.90
C THR A 74 -7.46 2.22 7.03
N ILE A 75 -7.53 1.41 5.96
CA ILE A 75 -6.45 1.29 4.97
C ILE A 75 -6.92 1.84 3.61
N LEU A 76 -6.22 2.85 3.12
CA LEU A 76 -6.46 3.56 1.86
C LEU A 76 -5.43 3.17 0.80
N TYR A 77 -5.80 3.25 -0.46
CA TYR A 77 -4.93 2.86 -1.57
C TYR A 77 -4.06 4.03 -2.05
N GLY A 78 -2.86 3.74 -2.54
CA GLY A 78 -1.92 4.73 -3.07
C GLY A 78 -0.70 4.06 -3.69
N ALA A 79 0.28 4.87 -4.06
CA ALA A 79 1.55 4.42 -4.59
C ALA A 79 2.67 5.38 -4.21
N GLU A 80 3.84 4.83 -3.90
CA GLU A 80 5.08 5.57 -4.00
C GLU A 80 5.57 5.43 -5.43
N ILE A 81 5.59 6.55 -6.14
CA ILE A 81 5.91 6.60 -7.55
C ILE A 81 7.33 7.13 -7.71
N TYR A 82 8.25 6.27 -8.13
CA TYR A 82 9.57 6.72 -8.51
C TYR A 82 9.49 7.52 -9.81
N TYR A 83 10.09 8.71 -9.83
CA TYR A 83 10.00 9.60 -10.97
C TYR A 83 10.64 9.00 -12.23
N THR A 84 9.87 8.97 -13.31
CA THR A 84 10.32 8.68 -14.68
C THR A 84 9.72 9.70 -15.64
N GLN A 85 10.30 9.87 -16.83
CA GLN A 85 9.82 10.89 -17.79
C GLN A 85 8.36 10.66 -18.23
N ASP A 86 7.90 9.41 -18.25
CA ASP A 86 6.55 9.03 -18.65
C ASP A 86 5.52 9.11 -17.51
N ILE A 87 5.90 9.55 -16.31
CA ILE A 87 5.01 9.49 -15.14
C ILE A 87 3.77 10.39 -15.27
N ILE A 88 3.93 11.56 -15.89
CA ILE A 88 2.82 12.49 -16.12
C ILE A 88 1.73 11.80 -16.95
N ASN A 89 2.12 11.14 -18.04
CA ASN A 89 1.19 10.40 -18.90
C ASN A 89 0.48 9.26 -18.14
N LYS A 90 1.19 8.57 -17.25
CA LYS A 90 0.63 7.48 -16.41
C LYS A 90 -0.38 8.00 -15.40
N LEU A 91 -0.11 9.14 -14.77
CA LEU A 91 -1.03 9.81 -13.85
C LEU A 91 -2.27 10.34 -14.57
N GLU A 92 -2.10 11.01 -15.71
CA GLU A 92 -3.23 11.53 -16.53
C GLU A 92 -4.15 10.40 -17.02
N LYS A 93 -3.57 9.25 -17.38
CA LYS A 93 -4.32 8.04 -17.78
C LYS A 93 -4.84 7.22 -16.59
N LYS A 94 -4.56 7.62 -15.35
CA LYS A 94 -4.91 6.91 -14.11
C LYS A 94 -4.43 5.45 -14.09
N THR A 95 -3.27 5.18 -14.70
CA THR A 95 -2.67 3.85 -14.66
C THR A 95 -1.97 3.58 -13.33
N PHE A 96 -1.53 4.62 -12.63
CA PHE A 96 -1.05 4.56 -11.26
C PHE A 96 -1.97 5.35 -10.32
N PRO A 97 -2.19 4.86 -9.09
CA PRO A 97 -3.05 5.53 -8.12
C PRO A 97 -2.38 6.78 -7.54
N THR A 98 -3.19 7.74 -7.09
CA THR A 98 -2.74 8.82 -6.19
C THR A 98 -3.02 8.46 -4.74
N LEU A 99 -2.65 9.32 -3.78
CA LEU A 99 -2.93 9.05 -2.36
C LEU A 99 -4.45 9.08 -2.12
N ASN A 100 -5.01 7.92 -1.79
CA ASN A 100 -6.45 7.67 -1.63
C ASN A 100 -7.28 7.76 -2.92
N GLY A 101 -6.71 7.34 -4.06
CA GLY A 101 -7.40 7.28 -5.36
C GLY A 101 -6.70 8.12 -6.42
#